data_AF-A0A2U1S0B0-F1
#
_entry.id   AF-A0A2U1S0B0-F1
#
_cell.length_a   1.000
_cell.length_b   1.000
_cell.length_c   1.000
_cell.angle_alpha   90.00
_cell.angle_beta   90.00
_cell.angle_gamma   90.00
#
_symmetry.space_group_name_H-M   'P 1'
#
loop_
_entity.id
_entity.type
_entity.pdbx_description
1 polymer ?
#
loop_
_entity_poly.entity_id
_entity_poly.type
_entity_poly.pdbx_seq_one_letter_code
_entity_poly.pdbx_strand_id
1 'polypeptide(L)'
;MKFLRKMFSGQQMGNQPEEPQSDETSAEGTEDGPPQVQGVLILTRRHLDDSWGLLEQITALQRSKGYRIAINMISKAAATERFDDEAYLHEKIRKEFAKLGSEDLIQRTKVFPCQASGGNSGVYCIIFDRPLS
;
A
#
# COMPACT_ATOMS: atom_id res chain seq x y z
N MET A 1 -22.88 -1.65 -50.87
CA MET A 1 -23.24 -2.09 -49.50
C MET A 1 -23.57 -0.82 -48.71
N LYS A 2 -24.82 -0.36 -48.73
CA LYS A 2 -25.88 -0.51 -47.70
C LYS A 2 -25.59 0.20 -46.35
N PHE A 3 -26.09 1.44 -46.29
CA PHE A 3 -26.88 2.12 -45.23
C PHE A 3 -26.38 2.23 -43.77
N LEU A 4 -26.26 3.51 -43.35
CA LEU A 4 -26.37 4.00 -41.96
C LEU A 4 -27.75 3.72 -41.33
N ARG A 5 -27.77 3.44 -40.03
CA ARG A 5 -28.79 3.76 -38.99
C ARG A 5 -28.01 3.75 -37.66
N LYS A 6 -27.86 4.80 -36.83
CA LYS A 6 -28.73 5.89 -36.34
C LYS A 6 -30.11 5.38 -35.90
N MET A 7 -30.21 5.06 -34.61
CA MET A 7 -31.46 4.93 -33.86
C MET A 7 -31.57 6.16 -32.95
N PHE A 8 -32.67 6.88 -33.11
CA PHE A 8 -33.07 8.06 -32.34
C PHE A 8 -34.13 7.64 -31.31
N SER A 9 -34.12 8.34 -30.18
CA SER A 9 -35.27 8.83 -29.42
C SER A 9 -36.21 7.84 -28.72
N GLY A 10 -36.41 8.10 -27.42
CA GLY A 10 -37.47 7.52 -26.61
C GLY A 10 -37.61 8.30 -25.30
N GLN A 11 -38.26 9.46 -25.37
CA GLN A 11 -38.69 10.26 -24.23
C GLN A 11 -39.99 9.65 -23.66
N GLN A 12 -40.05 9.40 -22.35
CA GLN A 12 -41.32 9.16 -21.65
C GLN A 12 -41.26 9.78 -20.24
N MET A 13 -42.12 10.80 -20.04
CA MET A 13 -42.55 11.31 -18.73
C MET A 13 -43.56 10.33 -18.11
N GLY A 14 -43.58 10.20 -16.78
CA GLY A 14 -44.76 9.69 -16.06
C GLY A 14 -44.50 9.12 -14.66
N ASN A 15 -44.71 9.96 -13.63
CA ASN A 15 -45.34 9.69 -12.32
C ASN A 15 -45.27 8.27 -11.68
N GLN A 16 -44.60 8.09 -10.54
CA GLN A 16 -45.15 8.08 -9.15
C GLN A 16 -44.10 7.57 -8.11
N PRO A 17 -44.22 7.92 -6.80
CA PRO A 17 -43.24 7.66 -5.73
C PRO A 17 -43.55 6.40 -4.89
N GLU A 18 -42.77 6.16 -3.81
CA GLU A 18 -42.77 5.00 -2.85
C GLU A 18 -41.72 3.94 -3.24
N GLU A 19 -40.76 3.46 -2.43
CA GLU A 19 -40.48 3.40 -0.99
C GLU A 19 -38.96 3.07 -0.79
N PRO A 20 -38.39 3.08 0.44
CA PRO A 20 -36.94 3.10 0.64
C PRO A 20 -36.30 1.71 0.48
N GLN A 21 -35.38 1.55 -0.47
CA GLN A 21 -34.49 0.39 -0.50
C GLN A 21 -33.27 0.65 0.38
N SER A 22 -33.37 0.18 1.62
CA SER A 22 -32.22 -0.35 2.34
C SER A 22 -31.61 -1.47 1.50
N ASP A 23 -30.49 -1.19 0.84
CA ASP A 23 -29.58 -2.23 0.37
C ASP A 23 -28.33 -2.14 1.24
N GLU A 24 -28.41 -2.85 2.37
CA GLU A 24 -27.26 -3.62 2.85
C GLU A 24 -26.77 -4.46 1.67
N THR A 25 -25.75 -3.98 0.98
CA THR A 25 -24.83 -4.90 0.33
C THR A 25 -23.47 -4.65 0.93
N SER A 26 -23.25 -5.37 2.03
CA SER A 26 -21.96 -5.90 2.43
C SER A 26 -21.09 -6.15 1.20
N ALA A 27 -20.18 -5.22 0.92
CA ALA A 27 -18.97 -5.57 0.20
C ALA A 27 -18.01 -6.22 1.21
N GLU A 28 -18.43 -7.37 1.74
CA GLU A 28 -17.49 -8.41 2.16
C GLU A 28 -16.81 -8.92 0.89
N GLY A 29 -15.89 -8.11 0.39
CA GLY A 29 -14.93 -8.54 -0.60
C GLY A 29 -13.96 -9.48 0.10
N THR A 30 -14.28 -10.76 0.12
CA THR A 30 -13.32 -11.84 0.35
C THR A 30 -12.35 -11.86 -0.83
N GLU A 31 -11.52 -10.83 -0.96
CA GLU A 31 -10.43 -10.85 -1.93
C GLU A 31 -9.26 -11.55 -1.27
N ASP A 32 -9.16 -12.86 -1.53
CA ASP A 32 -7.93 -13.66 -1.44
C ASP A 32 -6.91 -13.17 -2.49
N GLY A 33 -6.66 -11.86 -2.45
CA GLY A 33 -5.78 -11.14 -3.32
C GLY A 33 -4.34 -11.27 -2.84
N PRO A 34 -3.36 -11.05 -3.73
CA PRO A 34 -1.97 -11.03 -3.31
C PRO A 34 -1.74 -9.98 -2.22
N PRO A 35 -0.90 -10.26 -1.21
CA PRO A 35 -0.65 -9.36 -0.09
C PRO A 35 -0.37 -7.93 -0.56
N GLN A 36 -0.93 -6.96 0.16
CA GLN A 36 -0.79 -5.55 -0.18
C GLN A 36 0.24 -4.86 0.71
N VAL A 37 1.16 -4.13 0.10
CA VAL A 37 2.11 -3.26 0.81
C VAL A 37 1.40 -2.00 1.27
N GLN A 38 1.34 -1.79 2.59
CA GLN A 38 0.74 -0.61 3.22
C GLN A 38 1.78 0.40 3.72
N GLY A 39 3.01 -0.06 3.99
CA GLY A 39 4.06 0.79 4.52
C GLY A 39 5.46 0.40 4.05
N VAL A 40 6.30 1.41 3.85
CA VAL A 40 7.74 1.24 3.61
C VAL A 40 8.52 2.15 4.57
N LEU A 41 9.41 1.54 5.36
CA LEU A 41 10.38 2.27 6.18
C LEU A 41 11.78 2.03 5.61
N ILE A 42 12.52 3.09 5.30
CA ILE A 42 13.91 3.02 4.83
C ILE A 42 14.81 3.57 5.93
N LEU A 43 15.78 2.77 6.37
CA LEU A 43 16.76 3.14 7.38
C LEU A 43 18.16 2.95 6.81
N THR A 44 18.96 4.00 6.80
CA THR A 44 20.32 3.96 6.23
C THR A 44 21.33 4.61 7.16
N ARG A 45 22.61 4.27 7.00
CA ARG A 45 23.70 4.85 7.83
C ARG A 45 23.75 6.36 7.74
N ARG A 46 23.61 6.90 6.53
CA ARG A 46 23.64 8.33 6.24
C ARG A 46 22.30 8.78 5.70
N HIS A 47 22.05 10.08 5.71
CA HIS A 47 20.87 10.62 5.03
C HIS A 47 20.88 10.24 3.54
N LEU A 48 19.68 9.99 3.01
CA LEU A 48 19.49 9.71 1.59
C LEU A 48 19.37 11.03 0.83
N ASP A 49 20.19 11.19 -0.21
CA ASP A 49 20.08 12.31 -1.15
C ASP A 49 18.82 12.15 -2.03
N ASP A 50 18.47 10.91 -2.36
CA ASP A 50 17.28 10.55 -3.13
C ASP A 50 16.54 9.38 -2.46
N SER A 51 15.70 9.70 -1.48
CA SER A 51 14.84 8.71 -0.83
C SER A 51 13.68 8.25 -1.72
N TRP A 52 13.26 9.08 -2.68
CA TRP A 52 12.16 8.78 -3.57
C TRP A 52 12.55 7.75 -4.64
N GLY A 53 13.70 7.91 -5.30
CA GLY A 53 14.19 6.93 -6.26
C GLY A 53 14.41 5.55 -5.65
N LEU A 54 14.92 5.48 -4.41
CA LEU A 54 15.02 4.20 -3.70
C LEU A 54 13.64 3.63 -3.36
N LEU A 55 12.68 4.46 -2.95
CA LEU A 55 11.30 4.03 -2.73
C LEU A 55 10.68 3.45 -4.01
N GLU A 56 10.84 4.11 -5.16
CA GLU A 56 10.33 3.63 -6.46
C GLU A 56 10.92 2.27 -6.82
N GLN A 57 12.23 2.08 -6.62
CA GLN A 57 12.89 0.78 -6.83
C GLN A 57 12.31 -0.30 -5.91
N ILE A 58 12.11 0.01 -4.62
CA ILE A 58 11.51 -0.91 -3.66
C ILE A 58 10.08 -1.26 -4.08
N THR A 59 9.27 -0.28 -4.47
CA THR A 59 7.89 -0.48 -4.93
C THR A 59 7.83 -1.30 -6.21
N ALA A 60 8.70 -1.03 -7.18
CA ALA A 60 8.82 -1.81 -8.41
C ALA A 60 9.19 -3.27 -8.10
N LEU A 61 10.12 -3.50 -7.17
CA LEU A 61 10.49 -4.84 -6.71
C LEU A 61 9.34 -5.56 -6.02
N GLN A 62 8.54 -4.88 -5.19
CA GLN A 62 7.37 -5.52 -4.56
C GLN A 62 6.30 -5.88 -5.61
N ARG A 63 6.06 -5.00 -6.59
CA ARG A 63 5.17 -5.30 -7.72
C ARG A 63 5.65 -6.49 -8.55
N SER A 64 6.95 -6.59 -8.82
CA SER A 64 7.50 -7.72 -9.57
C SER A 64 7.40 -9.05 -8.82
N LYS A 65 7.28 -9.01 -7.48
CA LYS A 65 6.97 -10.18 -6.63
C LYS A 65 5.48 -10.53 -6.59
N GLY A 66 4.63 -9.77 -7.30
CA GLY A 66 3.18 -9.98 -7.34
C GLY A 66 2.41 -9.24 -6.25
N TYR A 67 3.06 -8.44 -5.40
CA TYR A 67 2.36 -7.70 -4.34
C TYR A 67 1.61 -6.48 -4.90
N ARG A 68 0.43 -6.22 -4.32
CA ARG A 68 -0.30 -4.96 -4.55
C ARG A 68 0.35 -3.85 -3.74
N ILE A 69 0.23 -2.60 -4.21
CA ILE A 69 0.69 -1.41 -3.48
C ILE A 69 -0.54 -0.60 -3.10
N ALA A 70 -0.72 -0.32 -1.82
CA ALA A 70 -1.84 0.48 -1.35
C ALA A 70 -1.79 1.90 -1.95
N ILE A 71 -2.93 2.44 -2.36
CA ILE A 71 -3.04 3.81 -2.90
C ILE A 71 -2.57 4.84 -1.85
N ASN A 72 -2.86 4.56 -0.58
CA ASN A 72 -2.50 5.35 0.59
C ASN A 72 -1.27 4.79 1.33
N MET A 73 -0.36 4.12 0.63
CA MET A 73 0.87 3.57 1.23
C MET A 73 1.65 4.67 1.98
N ILE A 74 2.03 4.39 3.22
CA ILE A 74 2.85 5.28 4.03
C ILE A 74 4.32 5.00 3.74
N SER A 75 5.12 6.03 3.45
CA SER A 75 6.57 5.90 3.29
C SER A 75 7.32 6.81 4.24
N LYS A 76 8.40 6.28 4.83
CA LYS A 76 9.30 7.00 5.74
C LYS A 76 10.74 6.63 5.43
N ALA A 77 11.63 7.61 5.52
CA ALA A 77 13.07 7.40 5.43
C ALA A 77 13.76 8.12 6.59
N ALA A 78 14.77 7.49 7.19
CA ALA A 78 15.58 8.10 8.24
C ALA A 78 17.03 7.59 8.21
N ALA A 79 17.94 8.41 8.73
CA ALA A 79 19.31 8.01 9.00
C ALA A 79 19.42 7.46 10.42
N THR A 80 20.15 6.36 10.61
CA THR A 80 20.44 5.77 11.91
C THR A 80 21.65 4.85 11.78
N GLU A 81 22.39 4.65 12.87
CA GLU A 81 23.42 3.61 12.95
C GLU A 81 22.86 2.28 13.49
N ARG A 82 21.66 2.32 14.08
CA ARG A 82 21.01 1.19 14.76
C ARG A 82 20.01 0.43 13.88
N PHE A 83 20.24 0.37 12.57
CA PHE A 83 19.32 -0.33 11.65
C PHE A 83 19.45 -1.86 11.68
N ASP A 84 20.43 -2.37 12.41
CA ASP A 84 20.65 -3.78 12.73
C ASP A 84 20.11 -4.18 14.12
N ASP A 85 19.71 -3.19 14.94
CA ASP A 85 19.10 -3.40 16.25
C ASP A 85 17.60 -3.67 16.12
N GLU A 86 17.20 -4.92 16.34
CA GLU A 86 15.81 -5.37 16.22
C GLU A 86 14.85 -4.61 17.14
N ALA A 87 15.26 -4.31 18.38
CA ALA A 87 14.42 -3.58 19.33
C ALA A 87 14.18 -2.15 18.84
N TYR A 88 15.24 -1.50 18.33
CA TYR A 88 15.13 -0.19 17.71
C TYR A 88 14.22 -0.21 16.47
N LEU A 89 14.38 -1.20 15.58
CA LEU A 89 13.52 -1.37 14.41
C LEU A 89 12.05 -1.49 14.82
N HIS A 90 11.73 -2.37 15.78
CA HIS A 90 10.37 -2.59 16.24
C HIS A 90 9.75 -1.33 16.86
N GLU A 91 10.49 -0.62 17.71
CA GLU A 91 10.04 0.65 18.28
C GLU A 91 9.77 1.68 17.17
N LYS A 92 10.70 1.81 16.22
CA LYS A 92 10.60 2.77 15.12
C LYS A 92 9.40 2.47 14.22
N ILE A 93 9.17 1.21 13.87
CA ILE A 93 8.02 0.76 13.08
C ILE A 93 6.71 1.09 13.82
N ARG A 94 6.59 0.71 15.10
CA ARG A 94 5.40 1.01 15.91
C ARG A 94 5.08 2.49 15.99
N LYS A 95 6.12 3.33 16.16
CA LYS A 95 5.96 4.78 16.27
C LYS A 95 5.53 5.42 14.95
N GLU A 96 6.24 5.10 13.86
CA GLU A 96 6.03 5.77 12.56
C GLU A 96 4.76 5.27 11.84
N PHE A 97 4.34 4.02 12.10
CA PHE A 97 3.23 3.36 11.42
C PHE A 97 2.08 3.00 12.36
N ALA A 98 1.96 3.67 13.51
CA ALA A 98 0.87 3.47 14.48
C ALA A 98 -0.54 3.53 13.83
N LYS A 99 -0.68 4.32 12.75
CA LYS A 99 -1.93 4.47 11.99
C LYS A 99 -2.39 3.19 11.26
N LEU A 100 -1.50 2.22 11.06
CA LEU A 100 -1.81 0.95 10.40
C LEU A 100 -2.32 -0.14 11.37
N GLY A 101 -2.46 0.19 12.66
CA GLY A 101 -2.83 -0.73 13.72
C GLY A 101 -1.61 -1.34 14.43
N SER A 102 -1.64 -1.42 15.77
CA SER A 102 -0.46 -1.68 16.59
C SER A 102 -0.22 -3.14 16.99
N GLU A 103 -1.28 -3.97 17.08
CA GLU A 103 -1.19 -5.29 17.70
C GLU A 103 -0.38 -6.30 16.89
N ASP A 104 -0.41 -6.18 15.56
CA ASP A 104 0.13 -7.17 14.60
C ASP A 104 1.18 -6.57 13.65
N LEU A 105 1.52 -5.29 13.82
CA LEU A 105 2.36 -4.52 12.89
C LEU A 105 3.73 -5.15 12.65
N ILE A 106 4.36 -5.65 13.72
CA ILE A 106 5.69 -6.26 13.64
C ILE A 106 5.64 -7.60 12.91
N GLN A 107 4.61 -8.42 13.18
CA GLN A 107 4.46 -9.74 12.56
C GLN A 107 4.23 -9.63 11.04
N ARG A 108 3.61 -8.54 10.59
CA ARG A 108 3.38 -8.22 9.17
C ARG A 108 4.54 -7.47 8.52
N THR A 109 5.63 -7.21 9.25
CA THR A 109 6.79 -6.50 8.71
C THR A 109 7.85 -7.48 8.24
N LYS A 110 8.38 -7.25 7.03
CA LYS A 110 9.57 -7.95 6.51
C LYS A 110 10.71 -6.97 6.34
N VAL A 111 11.90 -7.32 6.82
CA VAL A 111 13.11 -6.49 6.75
C VAL A 111 14.04 -7.03 5.69
N PHE A 112 14.61 -6.14 4.87
CA PHE A 112 15.51 -6.48 3.78
C PHE A 112 16.70 -5.52 3.74
N PRO A 113 17.90 -5.97 3.38
CA PRO A 113 19.02 -5.07 3.17
C PRO A 113 18.80 -4.19 1.94
N CYS A 114 19.33 -2.97 1.97
CA CYS A 114 19.45 -2.10 0.80
C CYS A 114 20.79 -1.38 0.71
N GLN A 115 21.10 -0.96 -0.50
CA GLN A 115 22.20 -0.07 -0.80
C GLN A 115 21.68 1.05 -1.69
N ALA A 116 21.80 2.29 -1.22
CA ALA A 116 21.48 3.49 -1.98
C ALA A 116 22.72 4.02 -2.72
N SER A 117 22.53 5.10 -3.45
CA SER A 117 23.60 5.83 -4.14
C SER A 117 24.75 6.20 -3.20
N GLY A 118 25.97 6.30 -3.76
CA GLY A 118 27.17 6.63 -2.98
C GLY A 118 27.59 5.57 -1.95
N GLY A 119 27.12 4.33 -2.10
CA GLY A 119 27.44 3.21 -1.20
C GLY A 119 26.78 3.32 0.17
N ASN A 120 25.71 4.12 0.33
CA ASN A 120 24.99 4.23 1.59
C ASN A 120 24.17 2.96 1.86
N SER A 121 24.62 2.14 2.81
CA SER A 121 23.99 0.87 3.17
C SER A 121 22.94 1.05 4.26
N GLY A 122 21.96 0.16 4.28
CA GLY A 122 20.96 0.08 5.34
C GLY A 122 19.99 -1.07 5.15
N VAL A 123 18.77 -0.88 5.66
CA VAL A 123 17.64 -1.80 5.50
C VAL A 123 16.40 -1.05 5.05
N TYR A 124 15.49 -1.76 4.40
CA TYR A 124 14.11 -1.33 4.25
C TYR A 124 13.17 -2.37 4.86
N CYS A 125 12.11 -1.88 5.49
CA CYS A 125 11.05 -2.68 6.06
C CYS A 125 9.79 -2.51 5.21
N ILE A 126 9.18 -3.63 4.83
CA ILE A 126 7.89 -3.69 4.14
C ILE A 126 6.82 -4.11 5.13
N ILE A 127 5.80 -3.29 5.30
CA ILE A 127 4.64 -3.56 6.15
C ILE A 127 3.49 -3.97 5.25
N PHE A 128 3.08 -5.24 5.34
CA PHE A 128 1.94 -5.77 4.60
C PHE A 128 0.63 -5.45 5.30
N ASP A 129 -0.49 -5.55 4.59
CA ASP A 129 -1.85 -5.54 5.11
C ASP A 129 -2.14 -6.69 6.10
N ARG A 130 -3.29 -6.61 6.78
CA ARG A 130 -3.70 -7.64 7.73
C ARG A 130 -4.05 -8.90 6.95
N PRO A 131 -3.56 -10.08 7.35
CA PRO A 131 -4.11 -11.31 6.82
C PRO A 131 -5.60 -11.35 7.18
N LEU A 132 -6.44 -11.54 6.16
CA LEU A 132 -7.86 -11.78 6.36
C LEU A 132 -7.98 -13.12 7.12
N SER A 133 -8.50 -13.07 8.35
CA SER A 133 -8.79 -14.25 9.16
C SER A 133 -10.14 -14.84 8.79
#